data_AF-A0A9P1EMB9-F1
#
_entry.id   AF-A0A9P1EMB9-F1
#
_cell.length_a   1.000
_cell.length_b   1.000
_cell.length_c   1.000
_cell.angle_alpha   90.00
_cell.angle_beta   90.00
_cell.angle_gamma   90.00
#
_symmetry.space_group_name_H-M   'P 1'
#
loop_
_entity.id
_entity.type
_entity.pdbx_description
1 polymer ?
#
loop_
_entity_poly.entity_id
_entity_poly.type
_entity_poly.pdbx_seq_one_letter_code
_entity_poly.pdbx_strand_id
1 'polypeptide(L)'
;MANNNTSTFSLRSVLEKEKLNTTNFLDWFRNLRIVLKHERKDYVLENAIPAEEPSTNAHRAQKDAYQKHLNDDLDVSCLMLASMNADLQKQFENLSSFDMVKELKGLFQEQARVERYETTKSLFSCKLHE
;
A
#
# COMPACT_ATOMS: atom_id res chain seq x y z
N MET A 1 26.79 34.02 11.56
CA MET A 1 25.87 33.46 10.54
C MET A 1 25.13 32.30 11.19
N ALA A 2 23.83 32.44 11.45
CA ALA A 2 23.05 31.39 12.09
C ALA A 2 22.51 30.43 11.01
N ASN A 3 22.89 29.16 11.11
CA ASN A 3 22.38 28.09 10.25
C ASN A 3 20.96 27.73 10.69
N ASN A 4 19.96 28.22 9.97
CA ASN A 4 18.58 27.76 10.12
C ASN A 4 18.39 26.46 9.33
N ASN A 5 18.73 25.32 9.94
CA ASN A 5 18.24 24.03 9.48
C ASN A 5 16.78 23.88 9.92
N THR A 6 15.86 24.51 9.20
CA THR A 6 14.45 24.13 9.25
C THR A 6 14.32 22.78 8.56
N SER A 7 14.41 21.69 9.32
CA SER A 7 13.95 20.38 8.88
C SER A 7 12.46 20.49 8.58
N THR A 8 12.13 20.62 7.31
CA THR A 8 10.75 20.60 6.84
C THR A 8 10.20 19.20 7.13
N PHE A 9 9.20 19.12 8.01
CA PHE A 9 8.49 17.88 8.28
C PHE A 9 7.79 17.41 6.99
N SER A 10 8.27 16.32 6.40
CA SER A 10 7.63 15.67 5.25
C SER A 10 6.66 14.63 5.77
N LEU A 11 5.38 14.71 5.39
CA LEU A 11 4.40 13.71 5.81
C LEU A 11 4.79 12.30 5.33
N ARG A 12 5.49 12.17 4.20
CA ARG A 12 6.02 10.89 3.70
C ARG A 12 6.99 10.21 4.67
N SER A 13 7.68 10.96 5.53
CA SER A 13 8.63 10.39 6.50
C SER A 13 7.94 9.50 7.54
N VAL A 14 6.62 9.57 7.69
CA VAL A 14 5.86 8.66 8.56
C VAL A 14 6.01 7.19 8.11
N LEU A 15 6.23 6.96 6.81
CA LEU A 15 6.41 5.63 6.22
C LEU A 15 7.84 5.10 6.36
N GLU A 16 8.80 5.95 6.72
CA GLU A 16 10.19 5.54 6.95
C GLU A 16 10.42 4.98 8.35
N LYS A 17 9.59 5.39 9.31
CA LYS A 17 9.71 4.99 10.72
C LYS A 17 9.61 3.47 10.89
N GLU A 18 8.73 2.84 10.13
CA GLU A 18 8.54 1.40 10.17
C GLU A 18 8.11 0.89 8.80
N LYS A 19 9.03 0.16 8.14
CA LYS A 19 8.76 -0.44 6.84
C LYS A 19 7.73 -1.57 6.98
N LEU A 20 6.90 -1.75 5.96
CA LEU A 20 5.97 -2.86 5.87
C LEU A 20 6.72 -4.19 5.97
N ASN A 21 6.24 -5.02 6.88
CA ASN A 21 6.64 -6.40 7.08
C ASN A 21 5.38 -7.25 7.30
N THR A 22 5.55 -8.52 7.63
CA THR A 22 4.45 -9.50 7.75
C THR A 22 3.53 -9.30 8.95
N THR A 23 3.79 -8.36 9.86
CA THR A 23 2.99 -8.19 11.09
C THR A 23 2.34 -6.81 11.23
N ASN A 24 2.82 -5.79 10.51
CA ASN A 24 2.44 -4.39 10.74
C ASN A 24 1.54 -3.76 9.65
N PHE A 25 0.93 -4.56 8.78
CA PHE A 25 0.17 -4.05 7.64
C PHE A 25 -0.94 -3.06 7.99
N LEU A 26 -1.69 -3.28 9.06
CA LEU A 26 -2.79 -2.38 9.41
C LEU A 26 -2.29 -0.98 9.76
N ASP A 27 -1.16 -0.89 10.47
CA ASP A 27 -0.58 0.38 10.88
C ASP A 27 0.14 1.05 9.71
N TRP A 28 0.91 0.30 8.93
CA TRP A 28 1.53 0.78 7.70
C TRP A 28 0.47 1.30 6.71
N PHE A 29 -0.60 0.54 6.48
CA PHE A 29 -1.68 0.92 5.57
C PHE A 29 -2.44 2.15 6.06
N ARG A 30 -2.65 2.29 7.38
CA ARG A 30 -3.24 3.50 7.97
C ARG A 30 -2.35 4.72 7.71
N ASN A 31 -1.05 4.60 7.93
CA ASN A 31 -0.08 5.66 7.68
C ASN A 31 -0.04 6.04 6.19
N LEU A 32 0.00 5.05 5.30
CA LEU A 32 -0.06 5.28 3.84
C LEU A 32 -1.30 6.08 3.46
N ARG A 33 -2.48 5.68 3.94
CA ARG A 33 -3.72 6.43 3.65
C ARG A 33 -3.69 7.86 4.17
N ILE A 34 -3.04 8.15 5.31
CA ILE A 34 -2.90 9.52 5.81
C ILE A 34 -2.06 10.35 4.83
N VAL A 35 -0.91 9.82 4.38
CA VAL A 35 -0.04 10.49 3.39
C VAL A 35 -0.82 10.75 2.09
N LEU A 36 -1.47 9.72 1.54
CA LEU A 36 -2.15 9.82 0.25
C LEU A 36 -3.38 10.72 0.27
N LYS A 37 -4.11 10.77 1.39
CA LYS A 37 -5.23 11.70 1.57
C LYS A 37 -4.76 13.15 1.56
N HIS A 38 -3.63 13.43 2.22
CA HIS A 38 -3.02 14.76 2.16
C HIS A 38 -2.63 15.14 0.73
N GLU A 39 -2.12 14.17 -0.05
CA GLU A 39 -1.70 14.38 -1.45
C GLU A 39 -2.85 14.28 -2.48
N ARG A 40 -4.08 13.94 -2.04
CA ARG A 40 -5.26 13.69 -2.88
C ARG A 40 -5.06 12.57 -3.91
N LYS A 41 -4.36 11.51 -3.49
CA LYS A 41 -4.03 10.32 -4.30
C LYS A 41 -4.58 9.02 -3.74
N ASP A 42 -5.34 9.04 -2.65
CA ASP A 42 -5.83 7.81 -2.01
C ASP A 42 -6.78 6.99 -2.91
N TYR A 43 -7.40 7.63 -3.90
CA TYR A 43 -8.25 6.96 -4.88
C TYR A 43 -7.54 5.87 -5.70
N VAL A 44 -6.22 5.94 -5.87
CA VAL A 44 -5.45 4.92 -6.65
C VAL A 44 -5.35 3.58 -5.91
N LEU A 45 -5.60 3.56 -4.60
CA LEU A 45 -5.65 2.32 -3.83
C LEU A 45 -6.96 1.56 -4.00
N GLU A 46 -8.00 2.23 -4.51
CA GLU A 46 -9.37 1.72 -4.60
C GLU A 46 -9.85 1.57 -6.05
N ASN A 47 -9.26 2.32 -6.98
CA ASN A 47 -9.60 2.30 -8.39
C ASN A 47 -8.41 1.83 -9.21
N ALA A 48 -8.59 0.75 -9.97
CA ALA A 48 -7.61 0.34 -10.96
C ALA A 48 -7.51 1.38 -12.07
N ILE A 49 -6.33 1.50 -12.68
CA ILE A 49 -6.17 2.22 -13.93
C ILE A 49 -7.06 1.54 -14.98
N PRO A 50 -7.89 2.29 -15.75
CA PRO A 50 -8.67 1.71 -16.83
C PRO A 50 -7.76 0.95 -17.81
N ALA A 51 -8.15 -0.28 -18.17
CA ALA A 51 -7.35 -1.10 -19.08
C ALA A 51 -7.25 -0.52 -20.50
N GLU A 52 -8.25 0.27 -20.90
CA GLU A 52 -8.30 0.92 -22.21
C GLU A 52 -7.98 2.41 -22.08
N GLU A 53 -7.06 2.88 -22.92
CA GLU A 53 -6.77 4.30 -23.05
C GLU A 53 -7.96 5.06 -23.66
N PRO A 54 -8.17 6.33 -23.28
CA PRO A 54 -9.19 7.16 -23.91
C PRO A 54 -8.95 7.28 -25.42
N SER A 55 -10.01 7.17 -26.22
CA SER A 55 -9.91 7.26 -27.67
C SER A 55 -9.24 8.55 -28.16
N THR A 56 -8.71 8.54 -29.38
CA THR A 56 -8.12 9.75 -29.99
C THR A 56 -9.12 10.90 -30.10
N ASN A 57 -10.42 10.60 -30.19
CA ASN A 57 -11.51 11.58 -30.25
C ASN A 57 -12.09 11.93 -28.86
N ALA A 58 -11.59 11.32 -27.78
CA ALA A 58 -12.05 11.59 -26.42
C ALA A 58 -11.81 13.05 -26.02
N HIS A 59 -12.66 13.55 -25.12
CA HIS A 59 -12.52 14.89 -24.58
C HIS A 59 -11.17 15.05 -23.87
N ARG A 60 -10.57 16.24 -23.97
CA ARG A 60 -9.31 16.56 -23.30
C ARG A 60 -9.33 16.21 -21.81
N ALA A 61 -10.41 16.54 -21.11
CA ALA A 61 -10.56 16.23 -19.68
C ALA A 61 -10.48 14.72 -19.37
N GLN A 62 -10.94 13.85 -20.27
CA GLN A 62 -10.84 12.39 -20.08
C GLN A 62 -9.40 11.92 -20.25
N LYS A 63 -8.68 12.44 -21.25
CA LYS A 63 -7.26 12.14 -21.47
C LYS A 63 -6.40 12.64 -20.30
N ASP A 64 -6.67 13.86 -19.83
CA ASP A 64 -5.96 14.46 -18.71
C ASP A 64 -6.20 13.66 -17.42
N ALA A 65 -7.44 13.20 -17.18
CA ALA A 65 -7.76 12.36 -16.03
C ALA A 65 -7.05 10.99 -16.08
N TYR A 66 -6.98 10.37 -17.26
CA TYR A 66 -6.26 9.11 -17.45
C TYR A 66 -4.76 9.28 -17.20
N GLN A 67 -4.13 10.30 -17.80
CA GLN A 67 -2.71 10.58 -17.58
C GLN A 67 -2.40 10.92 -16.13
N LYS A 68 -3.30 11.66 -15.46
CA LYS A 68 -3.18 11.95 -14.03
C LYS A 68 -3.21 10.67 -13.21
N HIS A 69 -4.08 9.71 -13.54
CA HIS A 69 -4.15 8.43 -12.84
C HIS A 69 -2.84 7.64 -13.01
N LEU A 70 -2.28 7.56 -14.23
CA LEU A 70 -0.99 6.91 -14.47
C LEU A 70 0.13 7.55 -13.62
N ASN A 71 0.20 8.88 -13.58
CA ASN A 71 1.24 9.58 -12.83
C ASN A 71 1.07 9.42 -11.31
N ASP A 72 -0.16 9.46 -10.82
CA ASP A 72 -0.46 9.26 -9.41
C ASP A 72 -0.15 7.81 -8.99
N ASP A 73 -0.52 6.81 -9.80
CA ASP A 73 -0.20 5.41 -9.53
C ASP A 73 1.30 5.15 -9.54
N LEU A 74 2.07 5.76 -10.45
CA LEU A 74 3.53 5.65 -10.45
C LEU A 74 4.15 6.20 -9.15
N ASP A 75 3.73 7.40 -8.72
CA ASP A 75 4.25 8.00 -7.49
C ASP A 75 3.87 7.17 -6.25
N VAL A 76 2.62 6.69 -6.19
CA VAL A 76 2.14 5.87 -5.06
C VAL A 76 2.80 4.50 -5.05
N SER A 77 2.97 3.84 -6.20
CA SER A 77 3.63 2.53 -6.27
C SER A 77 5.10 2.62 -5.85
N CYS A 78 5.82 3.65 -6.31
CA CYS A 78 7.17 3.93 -5.83
C CYS A 78 7.22 4.18 -4.32
N LEU A 79 6.29 4.99 -3.78
CA LEU A 79 6.22 5.27 -2.34
C LEU A 79 5.95 4.00 -1.52
N MET A 80 5.01 3.17 -1.99
CA MET A 80 4.67 1.89 -1.38
C MET A 80 5.91 0.99 -1.35
N LEU A 81 6.57 0.77 -2.48
CA LEU A 81 7.79 -0.03 -2.57
C LEU A 81 8.90 0.51 -1.66
N ALA A 82 9.17 1.81 -1.66
CA ALA A 82 10.20 2.41 -0.81
C ALA A 82 9.96 2.16 0.70
N SER A 83 8.69 2.04 1.09
CA SER A 83 8.25 1.79 2.46
C SER A 83 8.07 0.30 2.80
N MET A 84 8.45 -0.63 1.92
CA MET A 84 8.44 -2.08 2.16
C MET A 84 9.81 -2.63 2.55
N ASN A 85 9.84 -3.80 3.20
CA ASN A 85 11.07 -4.59 3.33
C ASN A 85 11.52 -5.18 1.97
N ALA A 86 12.74 -5.71 1.89
CA ALA A 86 13.33 -6.14 0.63
C ALA A 86 12.57 -7.30 -0.06
N ASP A 87 12.04 -8.23 0.73
CA ASP A 87 11.30 -9.39 0.18
C ASP A 87 10.00 -8.96 -0.48
N LEU A 88 9.25 -8.08 0.18
CA LEU A 88 8.01 -7.52 -0.35
C LEU A 88 8.31 -6.61 -1.55
N GLN A 89 9.35 -5.78 -1.50
CA GLN A 89 9.77 -4.97 -2.66
C GLN A 89 9.92 -5.83 -3.91
N LYS A 90 10.70 -6.93 -3.82
CA LYS A 90 10.93 -7.84 -4.93
C LYS A 90 9.64 -8.53 -5.42
N GLN A 91 8.74 -8.86 -4.50
CA GLN A 91 7.47 -9.50 -4.84
C GLN A 91 6.52 -8.54 -5.58
N PHE A 92 6.58 -7.25 -5.27
CA PHE A 92 5.58 -6.26 -5.68
C PHE A 92 6.08 -5.23 -6.71
N GLU A 93 7.36 -5.25 -7.11
CA GLU A 93 8.00 -4.23 -7.97
C GLU A 93 7.33 -3.98 -9.33
N ASN A 94 6.58 -4.96 -9.84
CA ASN A 94 5.91 -4.87 -11.15
C ASN A 94 4.39 -4.67 -11.05
N LEU A 95 3.85 -4.43 -9.86
CA LEU A 95 2.41 -4.25 -9.65
C LEU A 95 2.02 -2.77 -9.54
N SER A 96 0.78 -2.48 -9.93
CA SER A 96 0.15 -1.18 -9.66
C SER A 96 -0.12 -1.00 -8.16
N SER A 97 -0.37 0.23 -7.72
CA SER A 97 -0.74 0.51 -6.33
C SER A 97 -2.02 -0.22 -5.93
N PHE A 98 -3.00 -0.29 -6.85
CA PHE A 98 -4.24 -1.02 -6.65
C PHE A 98 -3.99 -2.52 -6.44
N ASP A 99 -3.22 -3.14 -7.33
CA ASP A 99 -2.94 -4.58 -7.27
C ASP A 99 -2.11 -4.93 -6.03
N MET A 100 -1.11 -4.12 -5.69
CA MET A 100 -0.35 -4.29 -4.44
C MET A 100 -1.26 -4.30 -3.22
N VAL A 101 -2.18 -3.34 -3.09
CA VAL A 101 -3.11 -3.31 -1.94
C VAL A 101 -4.02 -4.52 -1.93
N LYS A 102 -4.50 -4.98 -3.09
CA LYS A 102 -5.35 -6.16 -3.21
C LYS A 102 -4.61 -7.43 -2.75
N GLU A 103 -3.41 -7.65 -3.25
CA GLU A 103 -2.59 -8.82 -2.90
C GLU A 103 -2.15 -8.79 -1.43
N LEU A 104 -1.71 -7.63 -0.92
CA LEU A 104 -1.39 -7.46 0.50
C LEU A 104 -2.60 -7.80 1.37
N LYS A 105 -3.78 -7.24 1.09
CA LYS A 105 -5.00 -7.59 1.84
C LYS A 105 -5.27 -9.09 1.83
N GLY A 106 -5.05 -9.77 0.70
CA GLY A 106 -5.14 -11.22 0.59
C GLY A 106 -4.19 -11.95 1.53
N LEU A 107 -2.89 -11.61 1.48
CA LEU A 107 -1.86 -12.22 2.30
C LEU A 107 -2.15 -12.08 3.80
N PHE A 108 -2.54 -10.89 4.26
CA PHE A 108 -2.83 -10.65 5.69
C PHE A 108 -4.13 -11.32 6.15
N GLN A 109 -5.14 -11.44 5.28
CA GLN A 109 -6.35 -12.19 5.60
C GLN A 109 -6.07 -13.69 5.72
N GLU A 110 -5.23 -14.25 4.84
CA GLU A 110 -4.82 -15.65 4.91
C GLU A 110 -3.96 -15.92 6.15
N GLN A 111 -3.01 -15.04 6.47
CA GLN A 111 -2.21 -15.14 7.69
C GLN A 111 -3.10 -15.20 8.94
N ALA A 112 -4.07 -14.28 9.05
CA ALA A 112 -5.02 -14.26 10.15
C ALA A 112 -5.93 -15.51 10.21
N ARG A 113 -6.17 -16.20 9.09
CA ARG A 113 -6.91 -17.47 9.06
C ARG A 113 -6.04 -18.62 9.57
N VAL A 114 -4.80 -18.70 9.11
CA VAL A 114 -3.83 -19.72 9.53
C VAL A 114 -3.57 -19.65 11.02
N GLU A 115 -3.31 -18.45 11.57
CA GLU A 115 -3.06 -18.27 13.00
C GLU A 115 -4.25 -18.67 13.87
N ARG A 116 -5.48 -18.35 13.44
CA ARG A 116 -6.70 -18.76 14.13
C ARG A 116 -6.88 -20.28 14.12
N TYR A 117 -6.59 -20.93 12.99
CA TYR A 117 -6.66 -22.38 12.87
C TYR A 117 -5.66 -23.06 13.80
N GLU A 118 -4.38 -22.64 13.79
CA GLU A 118 -3.35 -23.23 14.65
C GLU A 118 -3.64 -23.00 16.14
N THR A 119 -4.14 -21.82 16.51
CA THR A 119 -4.57 -21.53 17.89
C THR A 119 -5.71 -22.46 18.33
N THR A 120 -6.72 -22.64 17.48
CA THR A 120 -7.88 -23.51 17.77
C THR A 120 -7.47 -24.98 17.86
N LYS A 121 -6.60 -25.43 16.95
CA LYS A 121 -6.05 -26.79 16.94
C LYS A 121 -5.23 -27.06 18.21
N SER A 122 -4.37 -26.13 18.61
CA SER A 122 -3.60 -26.22 19.86
C SER A 122 -4.52 -26.34 21.07
N LEU A 123 -5.54 -25.47 21.15
CA LEU A 123 -6.53 -25.51 22.24
C LEU A 123 -7.29 -26.85 22.31
N PHE A 124 -7.68 -27.40 21.16
CA PHE A 124 -8.38 -28.68 21.11
C PHE A 124 -7.45 -29.85 21.49
N SER A 125 -6.20 -29.85 21.02
CA SER A 125 -5.20 -30.85 21.39
C SER A 125 -4.90 -30.85 22.89
N CYS A 126 -4.86 -29.68 23.53
CA CYS A 126 -4.73 -29.58 25.00
C CYS A 126 -5.90 -30.25 25.73
N LYS A 127 -7.14 -30.07 25.25
CA LYS A 127 -8.34 -30.69 25.84
C LYS A 127 -8.42 -32.21 25.65
N LEU A 128 -7.71 -32.77 24.68
CA LEU A 128 -7.67 -34.22 24.44
C LEU A 128 -6.61 -34.95 25.26
N HIS A 129 -5.75 -34.23 25.98
CA HIS A 129 -4.75 -34.78 26.89
C HIS A 129 -5.14 -34.66 28.38
N GLU A 130 -6.34 -34.15 28.68
CA GLU A 130 -7.00 -34.22 30.00
C GLU A 130 -7.98 -35.41 30.04
#